data_AF-A0A6J4HWR5-F1
#
_entry.id   AF-A0A6J4HWR5-F1
#
_cell.length_a   1.000
_cell.length_b   1.000
_cell.length_c   1.000
_cell.angle_alpha   90.00
_cell.angle_beta   90.00
_cell.angle_gamma   90.00
#
_symmetry.space_group_name_H-M   'P 1'
#
loop_
_entity.id
_entity.type
_entity.pdbx_description
1 polymer ?
#
loop_
_entity_poly.entity_id
_entity_poly.type
_entity_poly.pdbx_seq_one_letter_code
_entity_poly.pdbx_strand_id
1 'polypeptide(L)'
;MSMLWFERHAVASLTETTDPEARAAIASFVDGTLDAMPEHLRTGVVVETLALTLWAKLRRADPGAVVSSLARSPIGLLRQYERLLGSLVLFAEHELAVDRTT
;
A
#
# COMPACT_ATOMS: atom_id res chain seq x y z
N MET A 1 -2.02 -14.46 -3.88
CA MET A 1 -1.27 -14.32 -2.61
C MET A 1 -1.59 -12.96 -2.00
N SER A 2 -2.29 -12.93 -0.87
CA SER A 2 -2.94 -11.73 -0.32
C SER A 2 -1.99 -10.60 0.07
N MET A 3 -2.43 -9.36 -0.17
CA MET A 3 -1.85 -8.09 0.25
C MET A 3 -1.39 -8.14 1.71
N LEU A 4 -0.11 -7.84 1.92
CA LEU A 4 0.53 -7.81 3.22
C LEU A 4 -0.08 -6.72 4.09
N TRP A 5 0.06 -6.89 5.41
CA TRP A 5 -0.47 -5.93 6.39
C TRP A 5 0.01 -4.49 6.13
N PHE A 6 1.25 -4.32 5.69
CA PHE A 6 1.82 -3.03 5.37
C PHE A 6 1.15 -2.37 4.16
N GLU A 7 1.01 -3.12 3.06
CA GLU A 7 0.39 -2.64 1.83
C GLU A 7 -1.03 -2.19 2.12
N ARG A 8 -1.79 -2.97 2.92
CA ARG A 8 -3.14 -2.60 3.37
C ARG A 8 -3.17 -1.26 4.10
N HIS A 9 -2.20 -1.01 4.97
CA HIS A 9 -2.13 0.25 5.72
C HIS A 9 -1.74 1.44 4.84
N ALA A 10 -0.80 1.25 3.92
CA ALA A 10 -0.40 2.27 2.96
C ALA A 10 -1.56 2.65 2.04
N VAL A 11 -2.25 1.67 1.45
CA VAL A 11 -3.44 1.92 0.62
C VAL A 11 -4.53 2.61 1.43
N ALA A 12 -4.84 2.13 2.63
CA ALA A 12 -5.84 2.77 3.48
C ALA A 12 -5.49 4.24 3.83
N SER A 13 -4.20 4.56 3.97
CA SER A 13 -3.73 5.93 4.23
C SER A 13 -3.73 6.82 2.99
N LEU A 14 -3.57 6.24 1.80
CA LEU A 14 -3.48 6.95 0.52
C LEU A 14 -4.87 7.16 -0.12
N THR A 15 -5.85 6.32 0.22
CA THR A 15 -7.23 6.46 -0.27
C THR A 15 -7.92 7.65 0.39
N GLU A 16 -8.26 8.67 -0.40
CA GLU A 16 -8.85 9.92 0.08
C GLU A 16 -10.37 9.78 0.32
N THR A 17 -11.03 8.87 -0.39
CA THR A 17 -12.47 8.64 -0.23
C THR A 17 -12.82 8.02 1.13
N THR A 18 -13.93 8.48 1.72
CA THR A 18 -14.51 7.98 2.97
C THR A 18 -15.59 6.92 2.75
N ASP A 19 -16.00 6.67 1.50
CA ASP A 19 -16.99 5.63 1.16
C ASP A 19 -16.40 4.22 1.41
N PRO A 20 -16.99 3.44 2.33
CA PRO A 20 -16.47 2.11 2.67
C PRO A 20 -16.50 1.12 1.49
N GLU A 21 -17.44 1.26 0.56
CA GLU A 21 -17.54 0.38 -0.60
C GLU A 21 -16.45 0.69 -1.63
N ALA A 22 -16.24 1.98 -1.95
CA ALA A 22 -15.11 2.42 -2.78
C ALA A 22 -13.76 2.01 -2.18
N ARG A 23 -13.57 2.15 -0.86
CA ARG A 23 -12.33 1.76 -0.19
C ARG A 23 -12.06 0.26 -0.32
N ALA A 24 -13.09 -0.59 -0.21
CA ALA A 24 -12.95 -2.03 -0.40
C ALA A 24 -12.59 -2.39 -1.86
N ALA A 25 -13.21 -1.72 -2.83
CA ALA A 25 -12.93 -1.90 -4.25
C ALA A 25 -11.48 -1.50 -4.61
N ILE A 26 -11.01 -0.35 -4.12
CA ILE A 26 -9.63 0.12 -4.31
C ILE A 26 -8.63 -0.88 -3.70
N ALA A 27 -8.89 -1.35 -2.47
CA ALA A 27 -8.04 -2.34 -1.82
C ALA A 27 -7.97 -3.65 -2.62
N SER A 28 -9.10 -4.12 -3.17
CA SER A 28 -9.16 -5.32 -4.00
C SER A 28 -8.41 -5.16 -5.32
N PHE A 29 -8.50 -4.00 -5.96
CA PHE A 29 -7.78 -3.68 -7.19
C PHE A 29 -6.26 -3.71 -6.96
N VAL A 30 -5.80 -3.07 -5.89
CA VAL A 30 -4.37 -3.02 -5.56
C VAL A 30 -3.86 -4.41 -5.18
N ASP A 31 -4.62 -5.21 -4.41
CA ASP A 31 -4.26 -6.60 -4.09
C ASP A 31 -4.06 -7.44 -5.36
N GLY A 32 -5.01 -7.40 -6.29
CA GLY A 32 -4.90 -8.12 -7.57
C GLY A 32 -3.70 -7.68 -8.41
N THR A 33 -3.39 -6.38 -8.41
CA THR A 33 -2.23 -5.85 -9.14
C THR A 33 -0.89 -6.26 -8.52
N LEU A 34 -0.81 -6.28 -7.19
CA LEU A 34 0.36 -6.75 -6.45
C LEU A 34 0.56 -8.27 -6.57
N ASP A 35 -0.50 -9.03 -6.73
CA ASP A 35 -0.43 -10.47 -6.95
C ASP A 35 0.11 -10.82 -8.34
N ALA A 36 -0.16 -9.97 -9.34
CA ALA A 36 0.36 -10.12 -10.69
C ALA A 36 1.84 -9.74 -10.85
N MET A 37 2.47 -9.13 -9.83
CA MET A 37 3.86 -8.69 -9.90
C MET A 37 4.88 -9.83 -9.71
N PRO A 38 5.98 -9.86 -10.49
CA PRO A 38 7.06 -10.84 -10.33
C PRO A 38 7.71 -10.81 -8.94
N GLU A 39 7.97 -11.98 -8.37
CA GLU A 39 8.45 -12.16 -6.97
C GLU A 39 9.76 -11.40 -6.66
N HIS A 40 10.67 -11.29 -7.63
CA HIS A 40 11.96 -10.61 -7.44
C HIS A 40 11.81 -9.09 -7.26
N LEU A 41 10.74 -8.47 -7.77
CA LEU A 41 10.40 -7.07 -7.51
C LEU A 41 9.76 -6.89 -6.12
N ARG A 42 9.07 -7.91 -5.60
CA ARG A 42 8.50 -7.93 -4.24
C ARG A 42 9.56 -8.17 -3.16
N THR A 43 10.53 -9.04 -3.38
CA THR A 43 11.30 -9.66 -2.28
C THR A 43 12.14 -8.67 -1.47
N GLY A 44 12.83 -7.72 -2.10
CA GLY A 44 13.69 -6.76 -1.38
C GLY A 44 12.90 -5.82 -0.45
N VAL A 45 11.77 -5.31 -0.94
CA VAL A 45 10.88 -4.41 -0.20
C VAL A 45 10.10 -5.18 0.86
N VAL A 46 9.55 -6.35 0.52
CA VAL A 46 8.76 -7.17 1.44
C VAL A 46 9.58 -7.60 2.65
N VAL A 47 10.84 -8.00 2.46
CA VAL A 47 11.69 -8.44 3.57
C VAL A 47 12.01 -7.29 4.53
N GLU A 48 12.41 -6.12 4.02
CA GLU A 48 12.69 -4.95 4.86
C GLU A 48 11.42 -4.40 5.54
N THR A 49 10.30 -4.38 4.81
CA THR A 49 9.00 -3.96 5.33
C THR A 49 8.48 -4.91 6.41
N LEU A 50 8.61 -6.22 6.23
CA LEU A 50 8.24 -7.20 7.25
C LEU A 50 9.14 -7.07 8.48
N ALA A 51 10.45 -6.85 8.30
CA ALA A 51 11.38 -6.62 9.39
C ALA A 51 11.03 -5.34 10.19
N LEU A 52 10.75 -4.22 9.51
CA LEU A 52 10.34 -2.96 10.14
C LEU A 52 8.97 -3.06 10.81
N THR A 53 8.02 -3.75 10.19
CA THR A 53 6.68 -4.00 10.76
C THR A 53 6.77 -4.86 12.01
N LEU A 54 7.57 -5.92 11.98
CA LEU A 54 7.81 -6.79 13.12
C LEU A 54 8.47 -6.02 14.27
N TRP A 55 9.47 -5.20 13.96
CA TRP A 55 10.14 -4.32 14.93
C TRP A 55 9.20 -3.28 15.55
N ALA A 56 8.35 -2.63 14.75
CA ALA A 56 7.36 -1.67 15.23
C ALA A 56 6.29 -2.33 16.13
N LYS A 57 5.83 -3.52 15.75
CA LYS A 57 4.89 -4.33 16.54
C LYS A 57 5.48 -4.74 17.88
N LEU A 58 6.77 -5.12 17.91
CA LEU A 58 7.53 -5.39 19.13
C LEU A 58 7.67 -4.14 20.03
N ARG A 59 7.72 -2.94 19.46
CA ARG A 59 7.82 -1.67 20.21
C ARG A 59 6.49 -0.97 20.52
N ARG A 60 5.34 -1.54 20.13
CA ARG A 60 4.01 -0.87 20.22
C ARG A 60 4.01 0.53 19.61
N ALA A 61 4.74 0.74 18.50
CA ALA A 61 4.76 2.03 17.82
C ALA A 61 3.43 2.30 17.09
N ASP A 62 3.05 3.57 16.99
CA ASP A 62 1.86 4.00 16.25
C ASP A 62 2.01 3.68 14.74
N PRO A 63 1.07 2.96 14.11
CA PRO A 63 1.16 2.55 12.71
C PRO A 63 1.27 3.71 11.72
N GLY A 64 0.57 4.82 11.97
CA GLY A 64 0.60 6.01 11.11
C GLY A 64 1.94 6.75 11.19
N ALA A 65 2.58 6.73 12.35
CA ALA A 65 3.92 7.27 12.53
C ALA A 65 4.99 6.45 11.77
N VAL A 66 4.80 5.13 11.66
CA VAL A 66 5.71 4.26 10.89
C VAL A 66 5.59 4.53 9.38
N VAL A 67 4.37 4.68 8.86
CA VAL A 67 4.13 4.99 7.43
C VAL A 67 4.71 6.36 7.06
N SER A 68 4.46 7.39 7.87
CA SER A 68 5.01 8.74 7.64
C SER A 68 6.53 8.83 7.84
N SER A 69 7.13 7.92 8.60
CA SER A 69 8.59 7.75 8.69
C SER A 69 9.15 7.11 7.41
N LEU A 70 8.41 6.18 6.81
CA LEU A 70 8.82 5.47 5.59
C LEU A 70 8.81 6.37 4.34
N ALA A 71 7.85 7.29 4.21
CA ALA A 71 7.87 8.32 3.18
C ALA A 71 9.14 9.21 3.24
N ARG A 72 9.74 9.30 4.43
CA ARG A 72 11.01 10.02 4.71
C ARG A 72 12.22 9.09 4.76
N SER A 73 12.07 7.82 4.41
CA SER A 73 13.17 6.85 4.50
C SER A 73 14.28 7.20 3.51
N PRO A 74 15.56 7.13 3.93
CA PRO A 74 16.69 7.30 3.02
C PRO A 74 16.83 6.14 2.03
N ILE A 75 16.08 5.05 2.23
CA ILE A 75 16.09 3.88 1.35
C ILE A 75 15.21 4.18 0.13
N GLY A 76 15.86 4.41 -1.02
CA GLY A 76 15.19 4.80 -2.27
C GLY A 76 14.10 3.84 -2.73
N LEU A 77 14.25 2.54 -2.46
CA LEU A 77 13.27 1.51 -2.80
C LEU A 77 11.95 1.69 -2.05
N LEU A 78 11.98 2.09 -0.77
CA LEU A 78 10.77 2.30 0.03
C LEU A 78 9.98 3.51 -0.47
N ARG A 79 10.67 4.59 -0.82
CA ARG A 79 10.05 5.77 -1.47
C ARG A 79 9.47 5.45 -2.84
N GLN A 80 10.16 4.59 -3.61
CA GLN A 80 9.69 4.17 -4.91
C GLN A 80 8.46 3.26 -4.81
N TYR A 81 8.40 2.43 -3.76
CA TYR A 81 7.26 1.57 -3.47
C TYR A 81 6.03 2.36 -3.02
N GLU A 82 6.21 3.38 -2.16
CA GLU A 82 5.13 4.29 -1.80
C GLU A 82 4.56 5.00 -3.05
N ARG A 83 5.44 5.49 -3.93
CA ARG A 83 5.02 6.12 -5.20
C ARG A 83 4.25 5.16 -6.10
N LEU A 84 4.67 3.90 -6.17
CA LEU A 84 3.97 2.86 -6.90
C LEU A 84 2.56 2.65 -6.33
N LEU A 85 2.45 2.43 -5.01
CA LEU A 85 1.14 2.25 -4.35
C LEU A 85 0.25 3.48 -4.53
N GLY A 86 0.80 4.69 -4.41
CA GLY A 86 0.08 5.93 -4.68
C GLY A 86 -0.47 5.98 -6.11
N SER A 87 0.35 5.63 -7.11
CA SER A 87 -0.11 5.59 -8.50
C SER A 87 -1.21 4.55 -8.75
N LEU A 88 -1.14 3.38 -8.08
CA LEU A 88 -2.16 2.34 -8.18
C LEU A 88 -3.47 2.76 -7.53
N VAL A 89 -3.43 3.43 -6.38
CA VAL A 89 -4.62 3.97 -5.71
C VAL A 89 -5.29 5.01 -6.59
N LEU A 90 -4.51 5.96 -7.14
CA LEU A 90 -5.02 7.00 -8.03
C LEU A 90 -5.65 6.41 -9.30
N PHE A 91 -5.04 5.37 -9.85
CA PHE A 91 -5.58 4.66 -11.01
C PHE A 91 -6.89 3.94 -10.67
N ALA A 92 -6.93 3.22 -9.54
CA ALA A 92 -8.14 2.55 -9.07
C ALA A 92 -9.28 3.53 -8.81
N GLU A 93 -9.00 4.68 -8.18
CA GLU A 93 -9.98 5.75 -7.96
C GLU A 93 -10.57 6.26 -9.29
N HIS A 94 -9.73 6.42 -10.32
CA HIS A 94 -10.18 6.84 -11.64
C HIS A 94 -11.00 5.77 -12.37
N GLU A 95 -10.53 4.52 -12.40
CA GLU A 95 -11.22 3.43 -13.10
C GLU A 95 -12.58 3.12 -12.47
N LEU A 96 -12.64 3.08 -11.13
CA LEU A 96 -13.88 2.86 -10.39
C LEU A 96 -14.84 4.05 -10.45
N ALA A 97 -14.32 5.27 -10.63
CA ALA A 97 -15.17 6.44 -10.87
C ALA A 97 -15.82 6.39 -12.26
N VAL A 98 -15.10 5.89 -13.27
CA VAL A 98 -15.62 5.72 -14.63
C VAL A 98 -16.71 4.63 -14.69
N ASP A 99 -16.48 3.49 -14.04
CA ASP A 99 -17.45 2.38 -13.98
C ASP A 99 -18.78 2.74 -13.29
N ARG A 100 -18.80 3.75 -12.39
CA ARG A 100 -20.04 4.24 -11.77
C ARG A 100 -20.89 5.15 -12.66
N THR A 101 -20.36 5.62 -13.78
CA THR A 101 -21.02 6.59 -14.68
C THR A 101 -21.56 5.98 -15.97
N THR A 102 -21.33 4.68 -16.20
CA THR A 102 -21.80 3.93 -17.37
C THR A 102 -22.91 2.97 -16.98
#